data_AF-A0A0B7N5B1-F1
#
_entry.id   AF-A0A0B7N5B1-F1
#
_cell.length_a   1.000
_cell.length_b   1.000
_cell.length_c   1.000
_cell.angle_alpha   90.00
_cell.angle_beta   90.00
_cell.angle_gamma   90.00
#
_symmetry.space_group_name_H-M   'P 1'
#
loop_
_entity.id
_entity.type
_entity.pdbx_description
1 polymer ?
#
loop_
_entity_poly.entity_id
_entity_poly.type
_entity_poly.pdbx_seq_one_letter_code
_entity_poly.pdbx_strand_id
1 'polypeptide(L)'
;MRFSLTAAFIGATALISTVSADFYNRLNVDDALFLFVDHQTGLMNLVQDYNPDTYLNNVMGLAESAKYFNVPTILTTSREDGPNGIMLPELKSLFPNSTYIARPGQINAWDDKRFVKVCNQKDR
;
A
#
# COMPACT_ATOMS: atom_id res chain seq x y z
N MET A 1 52.85 17.55 37.10
CA MET A 1 53.01 16.44 36.12
C MET A 1 51.99 15.37 36.50
N ARG A 2 50.85 15.24 35.77
CA ARG A 2 50.48 14.08 34.92
C ARG A 2 51.01 12.74 35.49
N PHE A 3 50.20 11.75 35.88
CA PHE A 3 49.34 10.92 35.01
C PHE A 3 48.09 10.41 35.74
N SER A 4 46.91 10.51 35.09
CA SER A 4 45.68 9.82 35.48
C SER A 4 45.48 8.62 34.58
N LEU A 5 45.58 7.40 35.11
CA LEU A 5 45.00 6.20 34.50
C LEU A 5 43.55 6.11 34.97
N THR A 6 42.61 6.52 34.14
CA THR A 6 41.20 6.16 34.32
C THR A 6 40.83 5.21 33.19
N ALA A 7 40.71 3.93 33.56
CA ALA A 7 40.32 2.84 32.69
C ALA A 7 38.93 3.10 32.11
N ALA A 8 38.82 2.98 30.79
CA ALA A 8 37.56 2.98 30.07
C ALA A 8 36.76 1.73 30.45
N PHE A 9 35.72 1.87 31.26
CA PHE A 9 34.67 0.86 31.38
C PHE A 9 33.74 0.99 30.18
N ILE A 10 34.12 0.32 29.10
CA ILE A 10 33.22 -0.02 27.98
C ILE A 10 32.32 -1.15 28.49
N GLY A 11 31.23 -0.79 29.15
CA GLY A 11 30.17 -1.73 29.52
C GLY A 11 29.29 -1.99 28.31
N ALA A 12 29.67 -2.99 27.51
CA ALA A 12 28.87 -3.49 26.41
C ALA A 12 27.57 -4.13 26.91
N THR A 13 26.51 -3.35 27.07
CA THR A 13 25.15 -3.89 27.03
C THR A 13 24.79 -4.16 25.58
N ALA A 14 25.32 -5.25 25.04
CA ALA A 14 24.78 -5.84 23.83
C ALA A 14 23.34 -6.26 24.12
N LEU A 15 22.39 -5.43 23.69
CA LEU A 15 21.01 -5.84 23.50
C LEU A 15 21.04 -7.01 22.52
N ILE A 16 20.94 -8.23 23.05
CA ILE A 16 20.60 -9.39 22.24
C ILE A 16 19.15 -9.18 21.83
N SER A 17 18.94 -8.45 20.74
CA SER A 17 17.69 -8.50 20.00
C SER A 17 17.60 -9.91 19.44
N THR A 18 16.92 -10.80 20.15
CA THR A 18 16.43 -12.04 19.58
C THR A 18 15.43 -11.67 18.50
N VAL A 19 15.92 -11.44 17.28
CA VAL A 19 15.08 -11.50 16.09
C VAL A 19 14.68 -12.95 15.98
N SER A 20 13.56 -13.30 16.61
CA SER A 20 12.80 -14.47 16.20
C SER A 20 12.41 -14.17 14.76
N ALA A 21 13.15 -14.75 13.81
CA ALA A 21 12.72 -14.74 12.42
C ALA A 21 11.40 -15.52 12.40
N ASP A 22 10.28 -14.80 12.39
CA ASP A 22 8.99 -15.42 12.17
C ASP A 22 8.98 -15.90 10.72
N PHE A 23 9.38 -17.16 10.52
CA PHE A 23 9.43 -17.79 9.20
C PHE A 23 8.04 -17.82 8.55
N TYR A 24 6.97 -17.56 9.33
CA TYR A 24 5.63 -17.41 8.83
C TYR A 24 5.20 -15.94 8.79
N ASN A 25 5.54 -15.26 7.68
CA ASN A 25 5.14 -13.89 7.42
C ASN A 25 3.63 -13.79 7.13
N ARG A 26 2.80 -13.78 8.18
CA ARG A 26 1.36 -13.55 8.09
C ARG A 26 1.07 -12.08 7.81
N LEU A 27 -0.04 -11.81 7.12
CA LEU A 27 -0.55 -10.44 7.01
C LEU A 27 -0.82 -9.87 8.39
N ASN A 28 -0.26 -8.69 8.64
CA ASN A 28 -0.50 -7.92 9.84
C ASN A 28 -1.23 -6.63 9.44
N VAL A 29 -2.44 -6.41 9.95
CA VAL A 29 -3.27 -5.23 9.60
C VAL A 29 -2.59 -3.92 9.97
N ASP A 30 -1.76 -3.97 11.01
CA ASP A 30 -0.89 -2.87 11.39
C ASP A 30 0.12 -2.64 10.27
N ASP A 31 0.87 -3.66 9.85
CA ASP A 31 1.95 -3.56 8.87
C ASP A 31 1.51 -3.86 7.43
N ALA A 32 0.34 -3.34 7.03
CA ALA A 32 -0.23 -3.55 5.71
C ALA A 32 -0.72 -2.26 5.07
N LEU A 33 -0.85 -2.32 3.74
CA LEU A 33 -1.33 -1.25 2.87
C LEU A 33 -2.14 -1.88 1.75
N PHE A 34 -3.34 -1.35 1.49
CA PHE A 34 -4.13 -1.74 0.33
C PHE A 34 -3.85 -0.82 -0.84
N LEU A 35 -3.61 -1.40 -2.01
CA LEU A 35 -3.33 -0.69 -3.26
C LEU A 35 -4.35 -1.12 -4.31
N PHE A 36 -5.26 -0.22 -4.68
CA PHE A 36 -6.18 -0.45 -5.79
C PHE A 36 -5.63 0.22 -7.05
N VAL A 37 -5.13 -0.61 -7.96
CA VAL A 37 -4.50 -0.18 -9.20
C VAL A 37 -5.47 -0.37 -10.36
N ASP A 38 -5.84 0.74 -11.00
CA ASP A 38 -6.47 0.79 -12.32
C ASP A 38 -7.80 0.00 -12.45
N HIS A 39 -8.57 -0.06 -11.35
CA HIS A 39 -9.95 -0.56 -11.36
C HIS A 39 -10.89 0.49 -11.98
N GLN A 40 -10.71 0.69 -13.28
CA GLN A 40 -11.37 1.72 -14.07
C GLN A 40 -12.48 1.13 -14.94
N THR A 41 -13.53 1.92 -15.19
CA THR A 41 -14.74 1.48 -15.90
C THR A 41 -14.46 0.96 -17.31
N GLY A 42 -13.50 1.54 -18.03
CA GLY A 42 -13.09 1.08 -19.36
C GLY A 42 -12.27 -0.22 -19.31
N LEU A 43 -11.28 -0.27 -18.42
CA LEU A 43 -10.39 -1.43 -18.27
C LEU A 43 -11.11 -2.67 -17.75
N MET A 44 -12.13 -2.52 -16.92
CA MET A 44 -12.95 -3.65 -16.46
C MET A 44 -13.64 -4.41 -17.59
N ASN A 45 -13.97 -3.74 -18.70
CA ASN A 45 -14.56 -4.43 -19.85
C ASN A 45 -13.56 -5.36 -20.57
N LEU A 46 -12.27 -5.25 -20.26
CA LEU A 46 -11.21 -6.08 -20.82
C LEU A 46 -10.96 -7.35 -19.98
N VAL A 47 -11.51 -7.42 -18.76
CA VAL A 47 -11.41 -8.60 -17.90
C VAL A 47 -12.34 -9.68 -18.43
N GLN A 48 -11.79 -10.83 -18.83
CA GLN A 48 -12.55 -11.93 -19.45
C GLN A 48 -12.30 -13.30 -18.78
N ASP A 49 -11.37 -13.37 -17.84
CA ASP A 49 -11.05 -14.56 -17.06
C ASP A 49 -12.02 -14.77 -15.87
N TYR A 50 -12.82 -13.75 -15.53
CA TYR A 50 -13.88 -13.82 -14.53
C TYR A 50 -15.22 -13.36 -15.11
N ASN A 51 -16.31 -13.90 -14.55
CA ASN A 51 -17.63 -13.31 -14.74
C ASN A 51 -17.65 -11.88 -14.16
N PRO A 52 -18.21 -10.88 -14.87
CA PRO A 52 -18.19 -9.47 -14.44
C PRO A 52 -18.76 -9.23 -13.04
N ASP A 53 -19.87 -9.87 -12.69
CA ASP A 53 -20.52 -9.69 -11.38
C ASP A 53 -19.66 -10.26 -10.26
N THR A 54 -19.05 -11.42 -10.49
CA THR A 54 -18.12 -12.05 -9.54
C THR A 54 -16.87 -11.21 -9.37
N TYR A 55 -16.32 -10.68 -10.46
CA TYR A 55 -15.15 -9.82 -10.42
C TYR A 55 -15.43 -8.55 -9.60
N LEU A 56 -16.52 -7.84 -9.89
CA LEU A 56 -16.89 -6.63 -9.14
C LEU A 56 -17.12 -6.95 -7.65
N ASN A 57 -17.83 -8.04 -7.34
CA ASN A 57 -18.06 -8.46 -5.96
C ASN A 57 -16.75 -8.73 -5.20
N ASN A 58 -15.76 -9.38 -5.86
CA ASN A 58 -14.46 -9.65 -5.24
C ASN A 58 -13.65 -8.37 -4.99
N VAL A 59 -13.66 -7.44 -5.94
CA VAL A 59 -13.03 -6.12 -5.79
C VAL A 59 -13.62 -5.37 -4.61
N MET A 60 -14.96 -5.33 -4.53
CA MET A 60 -15.66 -4.64 -3.45
C MET A 60 -15.46 -5.35 -2.11
N GLY A 61 -15.43 -6.69 -2.06
CA GLY A 61 -15.13 -7.44 -0.84
C GLY A 61 -13.72 -7.16 -0.31
N LEU A 62 -12.72 -7.02 -1.19
CA LEU A 62 -11.37 -6.60 -0.81
C LEU A 62 -11.36 -5.18 -0.26
N ALA A 63 -12.08 -4.26 -0.91
CA ALA A 63 -12.22 -2.87 -0.49
C ALA A 63 -12.93 -2.74 0.87
N GLU A 64 -14.01 -3.46 1.08
CA GLU A 64 -14.71 -3.52 2.36
C GLU A 64 -13.85 -4.12 3.47
N SER A 65 -13.02 -5.11 3.15
CA SER A 65 -12.03 -5.66 4.10
C SER A 65 -11.03 -4.59 4.54
N ALA A 66 -10.45 -3.85 3.60
CA ALA A 66 -9.53 -2.75 3.90
C ALA A 66 -10.17 -1.69 4.80
N LYS A 67 -11.41 -1.31 4.50
CA LYS A 67 -12.19 -0.36 5.30
C LYS A 67 -12.52 -0.92 6.69
N TYR A 68 -12.94 -2.18 6.78
CA TYR A 68 -13.31 -2.83 8.04
C TYR A 68 -12.14 -2.88 9.02
N PHE A 69 -10.95 -3.26 8.55
CA PHE A 69 -9.73 -3.29 9.37
C PHE A 69 -9.06 -1.91 9.51
N ASN A 70 -9.61 -0.87 8.89
CA ASN A 70 -9.05 0.48 8.88
C ASN A 70 -7.58 0.52 8.40
N VAL A 71 -7.26 -0.30 7.40
CA VAL A 71 -5.91 -0.36 6.82
C VAL A 71 -5.75 0.79 5.82
N PRO A 72 -4.60 1.50 5.82
CA PRO A 72 -4.31 2.53 4.85
C PRO A 72 -4.58 2.03 3.42
N THR A 73 -5.23 2.87 2.61
CA THR A 73 -5.65 2.51 1.25
C THR A 73 -5.23 3.60 0.28
N ILE A 74 -4.62 3.21 -0.84
CA ILE A 74 -4.26 4.08 -1.95
C ILE A 74 -5.03 3.63 -3.19
N LEU A 75 -5.63 4.61 -3.86
CA LEU A 75 -6.29 4.44 -5.14
C LEU A 75 -5.40 5.06 -6.23
N THR A 76 -5.18 4.36 -7.34
CA THR A 76 -4.46 4.92 -8.48
C THR A 76 -5.07 4.48 -9.79
N THR A 77 -5.05 5.38 -10.79
CA THR A 77 -5.57 5.14 -12.14
C THR A 77 -4.51 5.42 -13.18
N SER A 78 -4.66 4.81 -14.36
CA SER A 78 -3.85 5.08 -15.55
C SER A 78 -4.72 5.74 -16.61
N ARG A 79 -4.35 6.97 -17.01
CA ARG A 79 -4.99 7.72 -18.11
C ARG A 79 -6.53 7.74 -17.99
N GLU A 80 -7.02 8.20 -16.84
CA GLU A 80 -8.45 8.18 -16.50
C GLU A 80 -9.32 9.14 -17.33
N ASP A 81 -8.69 10.11 -17.98
CA ASP A 81 -9.27 11.03 -18.96
C ASP A 81 -9.39 10.41 -20.36
N GLY A 82 -8.93 9.18 -20.53
CA GLY A 82 -8.91 8.44 -21.79
C GLY A 82 -9.88 7.26 -21.83
N PRO A 83 -9.66 6.31 -22.78
CA PRO A 83 -10.53 5.16 -22.97
C PRO A 83 -10.52 4.18 -21.79
N ASN A 84 -9.53 4.28 -20.88
CA ASN A 84 -9.48 3.47 -19.66
C ASN A 84 -10.64 3.83 -18.71
N GLY A 85 -11.18 5.05 -18.81
CA GLY A 85 -12.29 5.54 -18.00
C GLY A 85 -11.88 5.93 -16.58
N ILE A 86 -12.85 6.40 -15.81
CA ILE A 86 -12.64 6.78 -14.41
C ILE A 86 -12.51 5.55 -13.51
N MET A 87 -11.94 5.74 -12.31
CA MET A 87 -12.04 4.76 -11.23
C MET A 87 -13.50 4.36 -11.00
N LEU A 88 -13.75 3.09 -10.66
CA LEU A 88 -15.06 2.62 -10.20
C LEU A 88 -15.68 3.59 -9.17
N PRO A 89 -16.88 4.15 -9.44
CA PRO A 89 -17.53 5.09 -8.53
C PRO A 89 -17.75 4.53 -7.13
N GLU A 90 -18.13 3.26 -7.04
CA GLU A 90 -18.37 2.52 -5.79
C GLU A 90 -17.09 2.48 -4.94
N LEU A 91 -15.97 2.11 -5.56
CA LEU A 91 -14.67 2.04 -4.89
C LEU A 91 -14.21 3.42 -4.42
N LYS A 92 -14.36 4.45 -5.27
CA LYS A 92 -14.03 5.84 -4.90
C LYS A 92 -14.92 6.37 -3.77
N SER A 93 -16.20 6.01 -3.76
CA SER A 93 -17.16 6.39 -2.71
C SER A 93 -16.88 5.72 -1.37
N LEU A 94 -16.29 4.52 -1.38
CA LEU A 94 -15.94 3.79 -0.17
C LEU A 94 -14.78 4.46 0.60
N PHE A 95 -13.91 5.15 -0.14
CA PHE A 95 -12.69 5.78 0.36
C PHE A 95 -12.58 7.27 -0.03
N PRO A 96 -13.52 8.13 0.40
CA PRO A 96 -13.58 9.52 -0.06
C PRO A 96 -12.36 10.36 0.35
N ASN A 97 -11.66 9.95 1.41
CA ASN A 97 -10.49 10.65 1.96
C ASN A 97 -9.17 9.91 1.70
N SER A 98 -9.19 8.82 0.90
CA SER A 98 -7.98 8.08 0.58
C SER A 98 -7.07 8.87 -0.35
N THR A 99 -5.78 8.52 -0.33
CA THR A 99 -4.84 9.04 -1.31
C THR A 99 -5.24 8.54 -2.70
N TYR A 100 -5.48 9.48 -3.62
CA TYR A 100 -5.86 9.20 -5.00
C TYR A 100 -4.81 9.74 -5.97
N ILE A 101 -4.23 8.87 -6.80
CA ILE A 101 -3.18 9.23 -7.75
C ILE A 101 -3.62 8.88 -9.17
N ALA A 102 -4.04 9.90 -9.92
CA ALA A 102 -4.24 9.80 -11.36
C ALA A 102 -2.89 9.91 -12.08
N ARG A 103 -2.47 8.82 -12.73
CA ARG A 103 -1.25 8.77 -13.53
C ARG A 103 -1.58 9.14 -14.99
N PRO A 104 -0.88 10.10 -15.60
CA PRO A 104 -1.20 10.56 -16.96
C PRO A 104 -0.88 9.52 -18.05
N GLY A 105 -0.05 8.51 -17.76
CA GLY A 105 0.27 7.46 -18.73
C GLY A 105 1.29 6.41 -18.29
N GLN A 106 1.85 6.51 -17.08
CA GLN A 106 2.73 5.49 -16.52
C GLN A 106 1.94 4.19 -16.31
N ILE A 107 2.26 3.17 -17.10
CA ILE A 107 1.64 1.85 -16.99
C ILE A 107 1.99 1.24 -15.64
N ASN A 108 3.29 1.11 -15.34
CA ASN A 108 3.75 0.69 -14.03
C ASN A 108 3.53 1.83 -13.02
N ALA A 109 2.70 1.60 -12.00
CA ALA A 109 2.45 2.57 -10.95
C ALA A 109 3.74 2.97 -10.21
N TRP A 110 4.72 2.07 -10.11
CA TRP A 110 5.99 2.32 -9.45
C TRP A 110 6.91 3.32 -10.19
N ASP A 111 6.61 3.64 -11.46
CA ASP A 111 7.35 4.67 -12.20
C ASP A 111 6.87 6.09 -11.83
N ASP A 112 5.71 6.23 -11.17
CA ASP A 112 5.23 7.49 -10.63
C ASP A 112 5.83 7.74 -9.23
N LYS A 113 6.71 8.75 -9.13
CA LYS A 113 7.36 9.10 -7.86
C LYS A 113 6.38 9.47 -6.75
N ARG A 114 5.19 9.98 -7.09
CA ARG A 114 4.14 10.29 -6.09
C ARG A 114 3.61 9.00 -5.49
N PHE A 115 3.38 7.98 -6.32
CA PHE A 115 2.90 6.66 -5.87
C PHE A 115 3.92 5.97 -4.97
N VAL A 116 5.18 5.93 -5.38
CA VAL A 116 6.27 5.36 -4.55
C VAL A 116 6.44 6.12 -3.24
N LYS A 117 6.32 7.45 -3.25
CA LYS A 117 6.42 8.26 -2.05
C LYS A 117 5.35 7.91 -1.03
N VAL A 118 4.09 7.81 -1.45
CA VAL A 118 2.98 7.53 -0.53
C VAL A 118 3.02 6.09 -0.01
N CYS A 119 3.47 5.12 -0.82
CA CYS A 119 3.62 3.73 -0.36
C CYS A 119 4.72 3.57 0.70
N ASN A 120 5.73 4.45 0.70
CA ASN A 120 6.85 4.41 1.64
C ASN A 120 6.65 5.32 2.86
N GLN A 121 5.55 6.07 2.95
CA GLN A 121 5.26 6.85 4.16
C GLN A 121 4.87 5.91 5.30
N LYS A 122 5.62 5.99 6.40
CA LYS A 122 5.42 5.15 7.60
C LYS A 122 4.50 5.78 8.65
N ASP A 123 3.89 6.93 8.36
CA ASP A 123 3.10 7.65 9.36
C ASP A 123 1.79 6.88 9.63
N ARG A 124 1.73 6.28 10.82
CA ARG A 124 0.51 5.91 11.53
C ARG A 124 0.34 6.85 12.73
#